data_AF-Q2W3K3-F1
#
_entry.id   AF-Q2W3K3-F1
#
_cell.length_a   1.000
_cell.length_b   1.000
_cell.length_c   1.000
_cell.angle_alpha   90.00
_cell.angle_beta   90.00
_cell.angle_gamma   90.00
#
_symmetry.space_group_name_H-M   'P 1'
#
loop_
_entity.id
_entity.type
_entity.pdbx_description
1 polymer ?
#
loop_
_entity_poly.entity_id
_entity_poly.type
_entity_poly.pdbx_seq_one_letter_code
_entity_poly.pdbx_strand_id
1 'polypeptide(L)' 'MDRFAGCDLLLIEGYKWAPHPKLEVWDPGLGKSMLAPEERSIVALAADTPVTSVALPTFRRDDIAGIAAYICQYCQI' A
#
# COMPACT_ATOMS: atom_id res chain seq x y z
N MET A 1 -24.97 -10.00 -4.01
CA MET A 1 -23.62 -9.48 -3.73
C MET A 1 -23.19 -8.75 -5.00
N ASP A 2 -23.84 -7.64 -5.35
CA ASP A 2 -23.84 -7.21 -6.76
C ASP A 2 -23.13 -5.87 -6.97
N ARG A 3 -22.77 -5.19 -5.87
CA ARG A 3 -22.24 -3.81 -5.92
C ARG A 3 -20.89 -3.69 -6.63
N PHE A 4 -20.10 -4.76 -6.67
CA PHE A 4 -18.76 -4.79 -7.28
C PHE A 4 -18.58 -5.98 -8.24
N ALA A 5 -19.68 -6.58 -8.69
CA ALA A 5 -19.61 -7.71 -9.61
C ALA A 5 -18.99 -7.26 -10.95
N GLY A 6 -18.01 -8.00 -11.44
CA GLY A 6 -17.29 -7.69 -12.69
C GLY A 6 -16.10 -6.73 -12.55
N CYS A 7 -15.76 -6.30 -11.33
CA CYS A 7 -14.50 -5.58 -11.08
C CYS A 7 -13.37 -6.58 -10.80
N ASP A 8 -12.26 -6.45 -11.53
CA ASP A 8 -11.03 -7.23 -11.27
C ASP A 8 -10.18 -6.62 -10.14
N LEU A 9 -10.36 -5.32 -9.88
CA LEU A 9 -9.66 -4.58 -8.83
C LEU A 9 -10.59 -3.57 -8.15
N LEU A 10 -10.53 -3.52 -6.82
CA LEU A 10 -11.16 -2.48 -6.01
C LEU A 10 -10.08 -1.78 -5.18
N LEU A 11 -9.87 -0.48 -5.44
CA LEU A 11 -9.01 0.36 -4.63
C LEU A 11 -9.83 1.04 -3.53
N ILE A 12 -9.33 0.96 -2.30
CA ILE A 12 -9.98 1.53 -1.12
C ILE A 12 -9.01 2.51 -0.47
N GLU A 13 -9.45 3.75 -0.26
CA GLU A 13 -8.73 4.74 0.53
C GLU A 13 -9.29 4.76 1.96
N GLY A 14 -8.39 4.77 2.96
CA GLY A 14 -8.77 4.75 4.37
C GLY A 14 -8.78 3.35 4.97
N TYR A 15 -9.69 3.08 5.90
CA TYR A 15 -9.85 1.77 6.56
C TYR A 15 -8.55 1.13 7.09
N LYS A 16 -7.74 1.92 7.80
CA LYS A 16 -6.39 1.53 8.28
C LYS A 16 -6.33 0.17 8.98
N TRP A 17 -7.38 -0.19 9.72
CA TRP A 17 -7.46 -1.39 10.55
C TRP A 17 -8.25 -2.55 9.91
N ALA A 18 -8.73 -2.37 8.67
CA ALA A 18 -9.42 -3.45 7.98
C ALA A 18 -8.39 -4.50 7.47
N PRO A 19 -8.79 -5.78 7.40
CA PRO A 19 -7.84 -6.88 7.17
C PRO A 19 -7.39 -7.04 5.72
N HIS A 20 -7.86 -6.19 4.79
CA HIS A 20 -7.46 -6.29 3.39
C HIS A 20 -6.01 -5.82 3.18
N PRO A 21 -5.32 -6.35 2.15
CA PRO A 21 -3.99 -5.89 1.77
C PRO A 21 -3.98 -4.39 1.50
N LYS A 22 -2.94 -3.71 1.98
CA LYS A 22 -2.78 -2.25 1.87
C LYS A 22 -1.38 -1.89 1.41
N LEU A 23 -1.29 -0.88 0.55
CA LEU A 23 -0.06 -0.14 0.30
C LEU A 23 -0.09 1.09 1.21
N GLU A 24 0.86 1.20 2.13
CA GLU A 24 0.94 2.35 3.02
C GLU A 24 1.71 3.49 2.34
N VAL A 25 1.07 4.66 2.21
CA VAL A 25 1.72 5.89 1.81
C VAL A 25 2.14 6.63 3.07
N TRP A 26 3.44 6.80 3.28
CA TRP A 26 3.98 7.40 4.49
C TRP A 26 4.79 8.67 4.20
N ASP A 27 4.55 9.69 5.01
CA ASP A 27 5.28 10.96 5.01
C ASP A 27 5.76 11.28 6.43
N PRO A 28 7.07 11.20 6.72
CA PRO A 28 7.59 11.55 8.03
C PRO A 28 7.33 13.02 8.41
N GLY A 29 7.19 13.93 7.44
CA GLY A 29 6.92 15.34 7.67
C GLY A 29 5.55 15.62 8.29
N LEU A 30 4.62 14.65 8.23
CA LEU A 30 3.31 14.73 8.88
C LEU A 30 3.32 14.29 10.35
N GLY A 31 4.47 13.87 10.89
CA GLY A 31 4.63 13.51 12.30
C GLY A 31 3.87 12.25 12.73
N LYS A 32 3.50 11.39 11.79
CA LYS A 32 2.81 10.12 12.06
C LYS A 32 3.76 8.95 11.86
N SER A 33 3.75 7.99 12.78
CA SER A 33 4.46 6.72 12.63
C SER A 33 3.86 5.88 11.51
N MET A 34 4.70 5.05 10.89
CA MET A 34 4.24 4.01 9.96
C MET A 34 3.37 2.98 10.68
N LEU A 35 2.42 2.40 9.96
CA LEU A 35 1.62 1.25 10.38
C LEU A 35 2.35 -0.07 10.13
N ALA A 36 3.14 -0.15 9.05
CA ALA A 36 3.81 -1.38 8.60
C ALA A 36 4.56 -2.18 9.68
N PRO A 37 5.23 -1.58 10.70
CA PRO A 37 5.91 -2.35 11.74
C PRO A 37 4.96 -3.21 12.59
N GLU A 38 3.70 -2.80 12.72
CA GLU A 38 2.71 -3.44 13.59
C GLU A 38 1.55 -4.07 12.79
N GLU A 39 1.32 -3.63 11.56
CA GLU A 39 0.20 -4.05 10.73
C GLU A 39 0.64 -5.00 9.60
N ARG A 40 0.34 -6.29 9.77
CA ARG A 40 0.73 -7.36 8.83
C ARG A 40 0.03 -7.30 7.48
N SER A 41 -1.09 -6.59 7.39
CA SER A 41 -1.80 -6.42 6.12
C SER A 41 -1.22 -5.29 5.26
N ILE A 42 -0.15 -4.61 5.69
CA ILE A 42 0.65 -3.76 4.81
C ILE A 42 1.56 -4.64 3.95
N VAL A 43 1.45 -4.53 2.63
CA VAL A 43 2.18 -5.36 1.67
C VAL A 43 3.22 -4.59 0.87
N ALA A 44 3.17 -3.26 0.87
CA ALA A 44 4.15 -2.38 0.26
C ALA A 44 4.09 -0.99 0.89
N LEU A 45 5.14 -0.21 0.70
CA LEU A 45 5.27 1.17 1.16
C LEU A 45 5.52 2.12 -0.01
N ALA A 46 4.97 3.32 0.08
CA ALA A 46 5.36 4.47 -0.73
C ALA A 46 5.84 5.60 0.19
N ALA A 47 7.12 5.94 0.10
CA ALA A 47 7.76 6.97 0.91
C ALA A 47 8.93 7.61 0.14
N ASP A 48 9.13 8.92 0.31
CA ASP A 48 10.22 9.64 -0.39
C ASP A 48 11.56 9.56 0.34
N THR A 49 11.53 9.08 1.58
CA THR A 49 12.71 8.84 2.42
C THR A 49 13.01 7.34 2.50
N PRO A 50 14.29 6.93 2.58
CA PRO A 50 14.64 5.53 2.78
C PRO A 50 13.96 4.93 4.03
N VAL A 51 13.32 3.77 3.87
CA VAL A 51 12.73 2.99 4.96
C VAL A 51 13.55 1.71 5.16
N THR A 52 14.15 1.54 6.34
CA THR A 52 15.01 0.39 6.66
C THR A 52 14.49 -0.48 7.80
N SER A 53 13.38 -0.08 8.43
CA SER A 53 12.81 -0.74 9.61
C SER A 53 11.90 -1.92 9.28
N VAL A 54 11.53 -2.11 8.02
CA VAL A 54 10.67 -3.20 7.55
C VAL A 54 11.22 -3.81 6.26
N ALA A 55 11.00 -5.11 6.08
CA ALA A 55 11.37 -5.84 4.87
C ALA A 55 10.20 -5.88 3.86
N LEU A 56 9.76 -4.71 3.40
CA LEU A 56 8.66 -4.57 2.43
C LEU A 56 9.15 -3.91 1.13
N PRO A 57 8.56 -4.26 -0.03
CA PRO A 57 8.73 -3.47 -1.25
C PRO A 57 8.43 -2.01 -0.96
N THR A 58 9.38 -1.14 -1.26
CA THR A 58 9.29 0.30 -1.00
C THR A 58 9.51 1.06 -2.29
N PHE A 59 8.58 1.95 -2.60
CA PHE A 59 8.59 2.80 -3.78
C PHE A 59 8.73 4.27 -3.35
N ARG A 60 9.28 5.10 -4.23
CA ARG A 60 9.10 6.55 -4.07
C ARG A 60 7.64 6.89 -4.34
N ARG A 61 7.09 7.95 -3.73
CA ARG A 61 5.68 8.31 -3.95
C ARG A 61 5.40 8.75 -5.39
N ASP A 62 6.42 9.25 -6.08
CA ASP A 62 6.38 9.63 -7.48
C ASP A 62 6.60 8.46 -8.46
N ASP A 63 6.93 7.26 -7.98
CA ASP A 63 7.10 6.05 -8.80
C ASP A 63 5.74 5.39 -9.12
N ILE A 64 4.90 6.13 -9.85
CA ILE A 64 3.54 5.71 -10.21
C ILE A 64 3.57 4.41 -11.03
N ALA A 65 4.53 4.28 -11.94
CA ALA A 65 4.66 3.11 -12.80
C ALA A 65 5.07 1.85 -12.00
N GLY A 66 6.04 1.97 -11.09
CA GLY A 66 6.46 0.87 -10.23
C GLY A 66 5.36 0.43 -9.28
N ILE A 67 4.64 1.38 -8.69
CA ILE A 67 3.49 1.09 -7.82
C ILE A 67 2.38 0.37 -8.59
N ALA A 68 2.01 0.86 -9.77
CA ALA A 68 0.99 0.23 -10.61
C ALA A 68 1.39 -1.20 -11.02
N ALA A 69 2.64 -1.40 -11.45
CA ALA A 69 3.16 -2.72 -11.81
C ALA A 69 3.12 -3.70 -10.63
N TYR A 70 3.49 -3.23 -9.44
CA TYR A 70 3.40 -4.02 -8.22
C TYR A 70 1.96 -4.42 -7.89
N ILE A 71 1.00 -3.49 -7.99
CA ILE A 71 -0.42 -3.77 -7.73
C ILE A 71 -0.94 -4.82 -8.71
N CYS A 72 -0.67 -4.67 -10.01
CA CYS A 72 -1.07 -5.66 -11.01
C CYS A 72 -0.48 -7.05 -10.73
N GLN A 73 0.82 -7.12 -10.42
CA GLN A 73 1.48 -8.37 -10.06
C GLN A 73 0.88 -9.00 -8.80
N TYR A 74 0.65 -8.21 -7.75
CA TYR A 74 0.14 -8.68 -6.47
C TYR A 74 -1.31 -9.18 -6.58
N CYS A 75 -2.14 -8.47 -7.35
CA CYS A 75 -3.54 -8.83 -7.59
C CYS A 75 -3.73 -9.85 -8.72
N GLN A 76 -2.65 -10.20 -9.45
CA GLN A 76 -2.65 -11.14 -10.57
C GLN A 76 -3.57 -10.72 -11.73
N ILE A 77 -3.50 -9.43 -12.09
CA ILE A 77 -4.27 -8.80 -13.19
C ILE A 77 -3.35 -8.17 -14.24
#